data_AF-A0AA42PPG0-F1
#
_entry.id   AF-A0AA42PPG0-F1
#
_cell.length_a   1.000
_cell.length_b   1.000
_cell.length_c   1.000
_cell.angle_alpha   90.00
_cell.angle_beta   90.00
_cell.angle_gamma   90.00
#
_symmetry.space_group_name_H-M   'P 1'
#
loop_
_entity.id
_entity.type
_entity.pdbx_description
1 polymer ?
#
loop_
_entity_poly.entity_id
_entity_poly.type
_entity_poly.pdbx_seq_one_letter_code
_entity_poly.pdbx_strand_id
1 'polypeptide(L)'
;MNYGQKYLAVVLSTALLTGLVETTTALELSQYNKLDTVSRIVNDSEVTDNLRKTLGNHYQTFIDNFDVFGEPHTTTGGGLFVEGWLKDLYQENASALVINPDGKIFAAWVVPTSDVIHYQSSYNSPVIHADIQQWAARFNAMHFATFGQSKLVFEGEWAGEFKNDSTLTLRLAESDNRITGSYCYISQRGNRIDCPEDDEQNLSGTIAGNRASVEFNSSFGGVGGRAVLEIKGREMEWRLVTPPQKGNYYAPLRYTLRKAASVQNAETRKLDTDKFAISLINKCGHFESKCDEMVYLGVRKSDNSTISLRGKTLHDSAGKIIGSTYKNGEIAYTVTYAPVKLVVSKGSHLLVEQSGQWLK
;
A
#
# COMPACT_ATOMS: atom_id res chain seq x y z
N MET A 1 61.86 53.34 58.24
CA MET A 1 61.06 54.13 57.29
C MET A 1 60.51 53.19 56.23
N ASN A 2 59.30 53.50 55.78
CA ASN A 2 58.27 52.67 55.18
C ASN A 2 58.60 52.04 53.81
N TYR A 3 57.67 51.19 53.34
CA TYR A 3 57.54 50.47 52.06
C TYR A 3 58.16 49.06 52.04
N GLY A 4 57.43 47.96 51.90
CA GLY A 4 56.04 47.73 51.51
C GLY A 4 56.04 46.66 50.42
N GLN A 5 55.73 45.40 50.76
CA GLN A 5 55.57 44.36 49.75
C GLN A 5 54.45 43.39 50.12
N LYS A 6 53.58 43.21 49.15
CA LYS A 6 52.22 42.69 49.22
C LYS A 6 52.22 41.17 49.38
N TYR A 7 51.43 40.66 50.32
CA TYR A 7 51.09 39.24 50.37
C TYR A 7 50.09 38.91 49.26
N LEU A 8 50.49 38.08 48.30
CA LEU A 8 49.58 37.40 47.38
C LEU A 8 49.30 36.01 47.97
N ALA A 9 48.14 35.85 48.60
CA ALA A 9 47.61 34.55 48.94
C ALA A 9 47.07 33.89 47.67
N VAL A 10 47.78 32.89 47.15
CA VAL A 10 47.28 31.99 46.11
C VAL A 10 46.48 30.90 46.82
N VAL A 11 45.15 31.00 46.75
CA VAL A 11 44.25 29.90 47.14
C VAL A 11 44.22 28.92 45.98
N LEU A 12 44.94 27.80 46.11
CA LEU A 12 44.80 26.64 45.24
C LEU A 12 43.51 25.91 45.62
N SER A 13 42.44 26.19 44.89
CA SER A 13 41.23 25.36 44.93
C SER A 13 41.49 24.08 44.14
N THR A 14 41.85 23.00 44.84
CA THR A 14 41.81 21.64 44.30
C THR A 14 40.35 21.24 44.14
N ALA A 15 39.82 21.40 42.92
CA ALA A 15 38.55 20.78 42.55
C ALA A 15 38.78 19.26 42.45
N LEU A 16 38.44 18.52 43.52
CA LEU A 16 38.19 17.09 43.41
C LEU A 16 36.95 16.91 42.53
N LEU A 17 37.17 16.61 41.25
CA LEU A 17 36.18 15.97 40.41
C LEU A 17 35.95 14.56 40.94
N THR A 18 35.05 14.42 41.91
CA THR A 18 34.41 13.13 42.16
C THR A 18 33.52 12.87 40.95
N GLY A 19 34.04 12.14 39.97
CA GLY A 19 33.23 11.57 38.90
C GLY A 19 32.13 10.73 39.55
N LEU A 20 30.88 11.18 39.42
CA LEU A 20 29.73 10.32 39.62
C LEU A 20 29.82 9.27 38.52
N VAL A 21 30.37 8.10 38.86
CA VAL A 21 30.19 6.91 38.06
C VAL A 21 28.73 6.53 38.28
N GLU A 22 27.86 6.90 37.33
CA GLU A 22 26.54 6.32 37.23
C GLU A 22 26.75 4.81 37.04
N THR A 23 26.58 4.07 38.13
CA THR A 23 26.56 2.62 38.09
C THR A 23 25.18 2.23 37.59
N THR A 24 25.01 2.17 36.28
CA THR A 24 23.88 1.46 35.68
C THR A 24 24.03 0.01 36.11
N THR A 25 23.25 -0.40 37.11
CA THR A 25 23.15 -1.81 37.49
C THR A 25 22.70 -2.58 36.27
N ALA A 26 23.54 -3.49 35.78
CA ALA A 26 23.22 -4.27 34.59
C ALA A 26 21.92 -5.05 34.85
N LEU A 27 21.01 -5.04 33.86
CA LEU A 27 19.75 -5.75 33.93
C LEU A 27 19.98 -7.25 34.20
N GLU A 28 19.52 -7.74 35.34
CA GLU A 28 19.62 -9.15 35.73
C GLU A 28 18.60 -10.00 34.94
N LEU A 29 18.98 -10.42 33.73
CA LEU A 29 18.10 -11.13 32.79
C LEU A 29 17.63 -12.50 33.30
N SER A 30 18.42 -13.14 34.16
CA SER A 30 18.15 -14.49 34.68
C SER A 30 16.83 -14.58 35.45
N GLN A 31 16.38 -13.49 36.07
CA GLN A 31 15.12 -13.45 36.83
C GLN A 31 13.87 -13.61 35.95
N TYR A 32 13.99 -13.33 34.65
CA TYR A 32 12.91 -13.38 33.67
C TYR A 32 12.89 -14.70 32.86
N ASN A 33 13.89 -15.58 33.06
CA ASN A 33 14.07 -16.79 32.27
C ASN A 33 13.21 -17.97 32.76
N LYS A 34 11.94 -17.72 33.07
CA LYS A 34 10.93 -18.73 33.43
C LYS A 34 9.56 -18.29 32.96
N LEU A 35 8.69 -19.27 32.67
CA LEU A 35 7.34 -19.00 32.16
C LEU A 35 6.47 -18.15 33.12
N ASP A 36 6.68 -18.26 34.43
CA ASP A 36 5.93 -17.51 35.46
C ASP A 36 6.49 -16.11 35.75
N THR A 37 7.69 -15.79 35.24
CA THR A 37 8.36 -14.50 35.46
C THR A 37 8.58 -13.69 34.19
N VAL A 38 8.57 -14.33 33.02
CA VAL A 38 8.89 -13.70 31.73
C VAL A 38 7.99 -12.52 31.41
N SER A 39 6.71 -12.55 31.80
CA SER A 39 5.78 -11.43 31.54
C SER A 39 6.17 -10.11 32.21
N ARG A 40 7.07 -10.15 33.20
CA ARG A 40 7.58 -8.95 33.86
C ARG A 40 8.58 -8.20 32.99
N ILE A 41 9.27 -8.86 32.05
CA ILE A 41 10.30 -8.22 31.21
C ILE A 41 9.74 -7.08 30.36
N VAL A 42 8.52 -7.23 29.85
CA VAL A 42 7.87 -6.22 29.00
C VAL A 42 7.30 -5.04 29.80
N ASN A 43 7.29 -5.16 31.14
CA ASN A 43 6.89 -4.12 32.08
C ASN A 43 8.09 -3.50 32.83
N ASP A 44 9.30 -4.01 32.60
CA ASP A 44 10.53 -3.44 33.13
C ASP A 44 10.80 -2.09 32.45
N SER A 45 10.96 -1.01 33.21
CA SER A 45 11.06 0.33 32.66
C SER A 45 12.25 0.52 31.71
N GLU A 46 13.41 -0.09 32.00
CA GLU A 46 14.60 0.04 31.15
C GLU A 46 14.37 -0.66 29.81
N VAL A 47 13.77 -1.85 29.85
CA VAL A 47 13.41 -2.62 28.65
C VAL A 47 12.33 -1.90 27.86
N THR A 48 11.27 -1.44 28.50
CA THR A 48 10.15 -0.73 27.86
C THR A 48 10.63 0.55 27.18
N ASP A 49 11.48 1.35 27.83
CA ASP A 49 12.00 2.59 27.26
C ASP A 49 12.90 2.32 26.04
N ASN A 50 13.77 1.31 26.13
CA ASN A 50 14.62 0.90 25.01
C ASN A 50 13.78 0.36 23.83
N LEU A 51 12.75 -0.44 24.10
CA LEU A 51 11.80 -0.91 23.09
C LEU A 51 11.06 0.25 22.42
N ARG A 52 10.52 1.20 23.18
CA ARG A 52 9.82 2.38 22.62
C ARG A 52 10.76 3.20 21.74
N LYS A 53 12.00 3.42 22.18
CA LYS A 53 13.02 4.14 21.42
C LYS A 53 13.40 3.41 20.13
N THR A 54 13.54 2.09 20.20
CA THR A 54 13.96 1.26 19.06
C THR A 54 12.84 1.11 18.04
N LEU A 55 11.61 0.88 18.50
CA LEU A 55 10.46 0.52 17.66
C LEU A 55 9.64 1.73 17.17
N GLY A 56 9.71 2.86 17.88
CA GLY A 56 8.94 4.06 17.57
C GLY A 56 7.44 3.75 17.41
N ASN A 57 6.88 4.10 16.26
CA ASN A 57 5.47 3.89 15.94
C ASN A 57 5.05 2.40 15.87
N HIS A 58 6.01 1.47 15.79
CA HIS A 58 5.74 0.03 15.77
C HIS A 58 5.69 -0.60 17.16
N TYR A 59 6.03 0.15 18.22
CA TYR A 59 6.04 -0.36 19.58
C TYR A 59 4.71 -1.01 19.97
N GLN A 60 3.58 -0.35 19.66
CA GLN A 60 2.26 -0.87 20.05
C GLN A 60 1.94 -2.18 19.34
N THR A 61 2.16 -2.26 18.03
CA THR A 61 1.98 -3.50 17.25
C THR A 61 2.84 -4.65 17.78
N PHE A 62 4.08 -4.35 18.18
CA PHE A 62 4.98 -5.33 18.76
C PHE A 62 4.51 -5.82 20.13
N ILE A 63 4.14 -4.90 21.03
CA ILE A 63 3.82 -5.25 22.41
C ILE A 63 2.45 -5.90 22.57
N ASP A 64 1.49 -5.55 21.71
CA ASP A 64 0.15 -6.13 21.71
C ASP A 64 0.16 -7.64 21.48
N ASN A 65 1.24 -8.19 20.91
CA ASN A 65 1.39 -9.63 20.73
C ASN A 65 1.72 -10.38 22.02
N PHE A 66 2.02 -9.73 23.16
CA PHE A 66 2.38 -10.43 24.39
C PHE A 66 1.18 -10.73 25.30
N ASP A 67 0.12 -11.32 24.74
CA ASP A 67 -1.03 -11.84 25.48
C ASP A 67 -0.74 -13.23 26.08
N VAL A 68 -0.10 -14.09 25.27
CA VAL A 68 0.47 -15.37 25.70
C VAL A 68 1.97 -15.32 25.53
N PHE A 69 2.72 -15.80 26.52
CA PHE A 69 4.17 -15.88 26.49
C PHE A 69 4.63 -17.29 26.16
N GLY A 70 5.67 -17.39 25.32
CA GLY A 70 6.42 -18.62 25.12
C GLY A 70 7.37 -18.91 26.27
N GLU A 71 7.92 -20.12 26.30
CA GLU A 71 8.99 -20.46 27.22
C GLU A 71 10.25 -19.66 26.84
N PRO A 72 10.76 -18.78 27.73
CA PRO A 72 11.98 -18.04 27.46
C PRO A 72 13.19 -18.96 27.53
N HIS A 73 14.30 -18.54 26.92
CA HIS A 73 15.57 -19.24 27.07
C HIS A 73 16.76 -18.28 27.00
N THR A 74 17.89 -18.75 27.52
CA THR A 74 19.16 -18.03 27.44
C THR A 74 19.78 -18.18 26.05
N THR A 75 20.18 -17.08 25.42
CA THR A 75 20.87 -17.13 24.11
C THR A 75 22.33 -17.55 24.29
N THR A 76 22.98 -17.98 23.21
CA THR A 76 24.41 -18.36 23.22
C THR A 76 25.34 -17.25 23.74
N GLY A 77 24.92 -15.98 23.61
CA GLY A 77 25.65 -14.81 24.12
C GLY A 77 25.36 -14.45 25.57
N GLY A 78 24.62 -15.27 26.31
CA GLY A 78 24.20 -15.01 27.69
C GLY A 78 23.03 -14.04 27.82
N GLY A 79 22.40 -13.67 26.70
CA GLY A 79 21.19 -12.85 26.69
C GLY A 79 19.92 -13.66 26.99
N LEU A 80 18.78 -13.00 26.87
CA LEU A 80 17.46 -13.60 27.06
C LEU A 80 16.65 -13.50 25.77
N PHE A 81 16.15 -14.63 25.29
CA PHE A 81 15.11 -14.68 24.28
C PHE A 81 13.73 -14.79 24.94
N VAL A 82 12.79 -14.00 24.43
CA VAL A 82 11.40 -13.97 24.86
C VAL A 82 10.53 -13.91 23.62
N GLU A 83 9.42 -14.62 23.62
CA GLU A 83 8.41 -14.48 22.58
C GLU A 83 7.00 -14.43 23.15
N GLY A 84 6.08 -13.89 22.36
CA GLY A 84 4.67 -13.87 22.67
C GLY A 84 3.80 -13.84 21.43
N TRP A 85 2.55 -14.24 21.59
CA TRP A 85 1.52 -14.16 20.56
C TRP A 85 0.16 -13.78 21.15
N LEU A 86 -0.71 -13.22 20.30
CA LEU A 86 -2.12 -13.09 20.66
C LEU A 86 -2.72 -14.48 20.83
N LYS A 87 -3.53 -14.67 21.87
CA LYS A 87 -4.23 -15.93 22.10
C LYS A 87 -4.89 -16.43 20.81
N ASP A 88 -4.69 -17.71 20.51
CA ASP A 88 -5.17 -18.41 19.31
C ASP A 88 -4.49 -18.04 17.98
N LEU A 89 -3.53 -17.09 17.95
CA LEU A 89 -2.87 -16.60 16.71
C LEU A 89 -1.35 -16.87 16.66
N TYR A 90 -0.88 -17.98 17.24
CA TYR A 90 0.54 -18.32 17.33
C TYR A 90 1.33 -18.26 16.00
N GLN A 91 0.68 -18.64 14.89
CA GLN A 91 1.31 -18.67 13.54
C GLN A 91 1.08 -17.40 12.72
N GLU A 92 0.27 -16.46 13.22
CA GLU A 92 -0.22 -15.33 12.43
C GLU A 92 0.09 -13.98 13.08
N ASN A 93 0.14 -13.90 14.41
CA ASN A 93 0.45 -12.68 15.15
C ASN A 93 1.36 -12.97 16.34
N ALA A 94 2.64 -12.68 16.18
CA ALA A 94 3.65 -13.01 17.19
C ALA A 94 4.79 -12.00 17.18
N SER A 95 5.42 -11.85 18.34
CA SER A 95 6.60 -11.03 18.55
C SER A 95 7.70 -11.84 19.22
N ALA A 96 8.94 -11.52 18.87
CA ALA A 96 10.15 -12.06 19.48
C ALA A 96 11.07 -10.92 19.91
N LEU A 97 11.66 -11.07 21.09
CA LEU A 97 12.58 -10.14 21.72
C LEU A 97 13.84 -10.91 22.12
N VAL A 98 15.00 -10.36 21.78
CA VAL A 98 16.27 -10.75 22.39
C VAL A 98 16.84 -9.54 23.11
N ILE A 99 17.26 -9.73 24.35
CA ILE A 99 17.99 -8.73 25.15
C ILE A 99 19.37 -9.31 25.47
N ASN A 100 20.42 -8.66 25.00
CA ASN A 100 21.79 -9.02 25.34
C ASN A 100 22.18 -8.50 26.73
N PRO A 101 23.22 -9.07 27.37
CA PRO A 101 23.73 -8.56 28.65
C PRO A 101 24.19 -7.10 28.63
N ASP A 102 24.54 -6.59 27.46
CA ASP A 102 24.93 -5.18 27.25
C ASP A 102 23.73 -4.24 27.01
N GLY A 103 22.50 -4.74 27.19
CA GLY A 103 21.26 -3.97 27.01
C GLY A 103 20.87 -3.76 25.53
N LYS A 104 21.63 -4.29 24.57
CA LYS A 104 21.19 -4.25 23.17
C LYS A 104 19.99 -5.15 22.98
N ILE A 105 19.00 -4.64 22.26
CA ILE A 105 17.78 -5.38 21.97
C ILE A 105 17.63 -5.64 20.49
N PHE A 106 17.00 -6.77 20.20
CA PHE A 106 16.56 -7.16 18.87
C PHE A 106 15.09 -7.55 18.97
N ALA A 107 14.27 -6.96 18.12
CA ALA A 107 12.84 -7.15 18.14
C ALA A 107 12.38 -7.54 16.74
N ALA A 108 11.55 -8.57 16.66
CA ALA A 108 10.88 -8.97 15.43
C ALA A 108 9.39 -9.19 15.69
N TRP A 109 8.55 -8.93 14.69
CA TRP A 109 7.12 -9.19 14.79
C TRP A 109 6.50 -9.52 13.44
N VAL A 110 5.42 -10.29 13.49
CA VAL A 110 4.54 -10.61 12.37
C VAL A 110 3.13 -10.16 12.72
N VAL A 111 2.33 -9.82 11.70
CA VAL A 111 0.91 -9.49 11.86
C VAL A 111 0.08 -10.36 10.91
N PRO A 112 -1.18 -10.73 11.24
CA PRO A 112 -1.97 -11.72 10.50
C PRO A 112 -2.17 -11.38 9.03
N THR A 113 -2.08 -10.10 8.73
CA THR A 113 -2.26 -9.56 7.40
C THR A 113 -0.95 -9.14 6.79
N SER A 114 0.20 -9.78 7.03
CA SER A 114 1.48 -9.48 6.34
C SER A 114 2.24 -10.77 6.03
N ASP A 115 2.95 -10.83 4.90
CA ASP A 115 3.95 -11.87 4.61
C ASP A 115 5.37 -11.44 5.01
N VAL A 116 5.48 -10.31 5.70
CA VAL A 116 6.73 -9.69 6.14
C VAL A 116 6.93 -9.91 7.63
N ILE A 117 8.11 -10.42 7.97
CA ILE A 117 8.66 -10.40 9.32
C ILE A 117 9.38 -9.07 9.49
N HIS A 118 8.81 -8.19 10.30
CA HIS A 118 9.46 -6.95 10.65
C HIS A 118 10.58 -7.24 11.65
N TYR A 119 11.68 -6.50 11.55
CA TYR A 119 12.83 -6.66 12.43
C TYR A 119 13.53 -5.32 12.63
N GLN A 120 13.87 -5.04 13.89
CA GLN A 120 14.64 -3.87 14.29
C GLN A 120 15.58 -4.21 15.45
N SER A 121 16.68 -3.47 15.57
CA SER A 121 17.58 -3.57 16.71
C SER A 121 17.96 -2.18 17.22
N SER A 122 18.30 -2.08 18.50
CA SER A 122 18.59 -0.78 19.15
C SER A 122 19.81 -0.05 18.58
N TYR A 123 20.61 -0.73 17.75
CA TYR A 123 21.79 -0.19 17.09
C TYR A 123 21.75 -0.35 15.56
N ASN A 124 20.56 -0.54 14.99
CA ASN A 124 20.31 -0.62 13.55
C ASN A 124 21.18 -1.65 12.82
N SER A 125 21.39 -2.81 13.44
CA SER A 125 22.13 -3.90 12.81
C SER A 125 21.31 -4.50 11.67
N PRO A 126 21.88 -4.65 10.46
CA PRO A 126 21.21 -5.37 9.39
C PRO A 126 21.26 -6.89 9.59
N VAL A 127 22.10 -7.38 10.51
CA VAL A 127 22.24 -8.81 10.80
C VAL A 127 21.13 -9.24 11.76
N ILE A 128 20.37 -10.26 11.38
CA ILE A 128 19.28 -10.81 12.20
C ILE A 128 19.87 -11.74 13.26
N HIS A 129 19.44 -11.58 14.52
CA HIS A 129 19.87 -12.43 15.62
C HIS A 129 19.49 -13.90 15.40
N ALA A 130 20.37 -14.84 15.76
CA ALA A 130 20.17 -16.28 15.50
C ALA A 130 18.87 -16.83 16.11
N ASP A 131 18.56 -16.49 17.37
CA ASP A 131 17.29 -16.90 17.99
C ASP A 131 16.06 -16.32 17.29
N ILE A 132 16.15 -15.09 16.76
CA ILE A 132 15.07 -14.51 15.94
C ILE A 132 14.95 -15.24 14.61
N GLN A 133 16.05 -15.69 13.99
CA GLN A 133 15.99 -16.52 12.79
C GLN A 133 15.33 -17.87 13.07
N GLN A 134 15.66 -18.50 14.20
CA GLN A 134 15.04 -19.77 14.62
C GLN A 134 13.55 -19.60 14.90
N TRP A 135 13.16 -18.53 15.60
CA TRP A 135 11.76 -18.16 15.79
C TRP A 135 11.04 -17.95 14.46
N ALA A 136 11.67 -17.21 13.54
CA ALA A 136 11.11 -16.89 12.23
C ALA A 136 10.92 -18.13 11.33
N ALA A 137 11.73 -19.17 11.52
CA ALA A 137 11.67 -20.39 10.71
C ALA A 137 10.32 -21.12 10.79
N ARG A 138 9.49 -20.85 11.81
CA ARG A 138 8.13 -21.43 11.86
C ARG A 138 7.16 -20.81 10.84
N PHE A 139 7.46 -19.60 10.35
CA PHE A 139 6.65 -18.90 9.36
C PHE A 139 7.16 -19.17 7.94
N ASN A 140 7.11 -20.44 7.50
CA ASN A 140 7.72 -20.96 6.26
C ASN A 140 7.42 -20.17 4.96
N ALA A 141 6.40 -19.31 4.93
CA ALA A 141 6.02 -18.49 3.78
C ALA A 141 6.37 -17.00 3.91
N MET A 142 6.89 -16.56 5.07
CA MET A 142 7.20 -15.17 5.35
C MET A 142 8.69 -14.84 5.12
N HIS A 143 8.98 -13.56 4.91
CA HIS A 143 10.33 -13.08 4.66
C HIS A 143 10.64 -11.86 5.53
N PHE A 144 11.91 -11.69 5.94
CA PHE A 144 12.31 -10.50 6.70
C PHE A 144 12.23 -9.23 5.84
N ALA A 145 11.77 -8.14 6.45
CA ALA A 145 11.83 -6.82 5.84
C ALA A 145 13.28 -6.50 5.47
N THR A 146 13.56 -6.29 4.18
CA THR A 146 14.91 -5.94 3.72
C THR A 146 15.24 -4.51 4.13
N PHE A 147 16.30 -4.32 4.93
CA PHE A 147 16.84 -2.99 5.25
C PHE A 147 17.23 -2.27 3.96
N GLY A 148 16.59 -1.13 3.68
CA GLY A 148 16.90 -0.30 2.51
C GLY A 148 15.95 -0.44 1.31
N GLN A 149 14.79 -1.08 1.43
CA GLN A 149 13.74 -0.84 0.45
C GLN A 149 13.13 0.56 0.65
N SER A 150 13.19 1.37 -0.40
CA SER A 150 12.37 2.58 -0.54
C SER A 150 10.94 2.24 -0.12
N LYS A 151 10.35 3.07 0.75
CA LYS A 151 8.94 2.99 1.18
C LYS A 151 8.10 2.51 -0.01
N LEU A 152 7.42 1.37 0.13
CA LEU A 152 6.54 0.88 -0.92
C LEU A 152 5.39 1.88 -1.04
N VAL A 153 5.38 2.62 -2.14
CA VAL A 153 4.44 3.71 -2.35
C VAL A 153 3.20 3.17 -3.05
N PHE A 154 2.08 3.18 -2.33
CA PHE A 154 0.76 2.83 -2.88
C PHE A 154 0.26 3.91 -3.83
N GLU A 155 0.64 5.17 -3.59
CA GLU A 155 0.28 6.31 -4.44
C GLU A 155 0.54 6.06 -5.93
N GLY A 156 -0.43 6.48 -6.74
CA GLY A 156 -0.41 6.44 -8.19
C GLY A 156 -1.56 5.64 -8.78
N GLU A 157 -1.51 5.46 -10.10
CA GLU A 157 -2.44 4.60 -10.81
C GLU A 157 -1.89 3.17 -10.91
N TRP A 158 -2.73 2.20 -10.55
CA TRP A 158 -2.45 0.78 -10.67
C TRP A 158 -3.49 0.17 -11.59
N ALA A 159 -3.04 -0.58 -12.59
CA ALA A 159 -3.92 -1.16 -13.59
C ALA A 159 -3.55 -2.61 -13.86
N GLY A 160 -4.56 -3.43 -14.14
CA GLY A 160 -4.35 -4.79 -14.62
C GLY A 160 -5.44 -5.20 -15.59
N GLU A 161 -5.13 -6.20 -16.40
CA GLU A 161 -6.02 -6.71 -17.43
C GLU A 161 -5.99 -8.23 -17.46
N PHE A 162 -7.16 -8.84 -17.57
CA PHE A 162 -7.29 -10.27 -17.75
C PHE A 162 -7.90 -10.59 -19.11
N LYS A 163 -7.08 -11.12 -20.04
CA LYS A 163 -7.50 -11.69 -21.34
C LYS A 163 -8.48 -10.82 -22.17
N ASN A 164 -8.37 -9.49 -22.09
CA ASN A 164 -9.33 -8.53 -22.69
C ASN A 164 -10.79 -8.68 -22.18
N ASP A 165 -11.01 -9.43 -21.11
CA ASP A 165 -12.34 -9.69 -20.54
C ASP A 165 -12.67 -8.70 -19.41
N SER A 166 -11.67 -8.40 -18.58
CA SER A 166 -11.83 -7.44 -17.48
C SER A 166 -10.60 -6.57 -17.31
N THR A 167 -10.81 -5.39 -16.74
CA THR A 167 -9.77 -4.48 -16.26
C THR A 167 -10.11 -4.00 -14.87
N LEU A 168 -9.11 -3.92 -14.00
CA LEU A 168 -9.20 -3.25 -12.71
C LEU A 168 -8.22 -2.08 -12.72
N THR A 169 -8.70 -0.91 -12.34
CA THR A 169 -7.89 0.29 -12.16
C THR A 169 -8.12 0.84 -10.76
N LEU A 170 -7.03 1.14 -10.05
CA LEU A 170 -7.02 1.87 -8.79
C LEU A 170 -6.27 3.19 -8.98
N ARG A 171 -6.84 4.29 -8.52
CA ARG A 171 -6.15 5.58 -8.43
C ARG A 171 -6.03 5.94 -6.97
N LEU A 172 -4.81 5.90 -6.45
CA LEU A 172 -4.55 5.95 -5.02
C LEU A 172 -3.76 7.20 -4.68
N ALA A 173 -4.21 7.92 -3.65
CA ALA A 173 -3.50 8.97 -2.97
C ALA A 173 -3.06 8.47 -1.60
N GLU A 174 -1.83 8.77 -1.21
CA GLU A 174 -1.25 8.35 0.07
C GLU A 174 -0.98 9.57 0.94
N SER A 175 -1.41 9.52 2.19
CA SER A 175 -1.08 10.54 3.20
C SER A 175 -0.83 9.84 4.52
N ASP A 176 0.42 9.90 4.98
CA ASP A 176 0.92 9.17 6.15
C ASP A 176 0.65 7.65 6.08
N ASN A 177 -0.26 7.16 6.91
CA ASN A 177 -0.71 5.77 6.98
C ASN A 177 -2.13 5.59 6.41
N ARG A 178 -2.66 6.59 5.72
CA ARG A 178 -3.98 6.55 5.09
C ARG A 178 -3.85 6.46 3.58
N ILE A 179 -4.79 5.74 3.00
CA ILE A 179 -4.97 5.68 1.56
C ILE A 179 -6.39 6.14 1.22
N THR A 180 -6.53 6.94 0.17
CA THR A 180 -7.82 7.28 -0.42
C THR A 180 -7.72 7.16 -1.93
N GLY A 181 -8.85 7.06 -2.61
CA GLY A 181 -8.81 6.89 -4.05
C GLY A 181 -10.11 6.41 -4.65
N SER A 182 -9.96 5.92 -5.88
CA SER A 182 -11.04 5.28 -6.61
C SER A 182 -10.67 3.87 -7.05
N TYR A 183 -11.68 3.00 -7.04
CA TYR A 183 -11.67 1.66 -7.61
C TYR A 183 -12.60 1.66 -8.82
N CYS A 184 -12.12 1.17 -9.97
CA CYS A 184 -12.91 1.04 -11.19
C CYS A 184 -12.68 -0.36 -11.79
N TYR A 185 -13.74 -1.17 -11.81
CA TYR A 185 -13.69 -2.51 -12.39
C TYR A 185 -14.63 -2.62 -13.58
N ILE A 186 -14.05 -2.93 -14.73
CA ILE A 186 -14.78 -3.22 -15.95
C ILE A 186 -14.68 -4.72 -16.18
N SER A 187 -15.80 -5.41 -16.28
CA SER A 187 -15.84 -6.86 -16.51
C SER A 187 -16.79 -7.23 -17.63
N GLN A 188 -16.75 -8.50 -18.02
CA GLN A 188 -17.60 -9.06 -19.08
C GLN A 188 -17.44 -8.31 -20.41
N ARG A 189 -16.19 -8.01 -20.80
CA ARG A 189 -15.81 -7.28 -22.02
C ARG A 189 -16.43 -5.90 -22.14
N GLY A 190 -16.59 -5.24 -21.00
CA GLY A 190 -17.23 -3.94 -20.90
C GLY A 190 -18.61 -4.02 -20.26
N ASN A 191 -19.37 -5.11 -20.44
CA ASN A 191 -20.82 -5.23 -20.09
C ASN A 191 -21.17 -4.84 -18.64
N ARG A 192 -20.19 -4.83 -17.74
CA ARG A 192 -20.33 -4.33 -16.37
C ARG A 192 -19.24 -3.31 -16.10
N ILE A 193 -19.65 -2.08 -15.75
CA ILE A 193 -18.75 -0.96 -15.44
C ILE A 193 -19.03 -0.53 -14.00
N ASP A 194 -18.28 -1.09 -13.06
CA ASP A 194 -18.33 -0.75 -11.64
C ASP A 194 -17.25 0.30 -11.36
N CYS A 195 -17.48 1.50 -11.87
CA CYS A 195 -16.60 2.66 -11.75
C CYS A 195 -17.39 3.84 -11.17
N PRO A 196 -16.81 4.60 -10.25
CA PRO A 196 -17.42 5.80 -9.70
C PRO A 196 -17.49 6.90 -10.78
N GLU A 197 -18.24 7.97 -10.51
CA GLU A 197 -18.20 9.16 -11.37
C GLU A 197 -16.81 9.83 -11.34
N ASP A 198 -16.57 10.77 -12.27
CA ASP A 198 -15.26 11.44 -12.29
C ASP A 198 -15.08 12.20 -10.97
N ASP A 199 -13.87 12.10 -10.40
CA ASP A 199 -13.44 12.68 -9.12
C ASP A 199 -14.07 12.08 -7.84
N GLU A 200 -15.02 11.15 -7.95
CA GLU A 200 -15.58 10.47 -6.77
C GLU A 200 -14.56 9.47 -6.19
N GLN A 201 -14.26 9.65 -4.89
CA GLN A 201 -13.45 8.72 -4.12
C GLN A 201 -14.35 7.68 -3.44
N ASN A 202 -14.42 6.49 -4.03
CA ASN A 202 -15.18 5.37 -3.50
C ASN A 202 -14.30 4.34 -2.77
N LEU A 203 -13.04 4.65 -2.48
CA LEU A 203 -12.09 3.77 -1.79
C LEU A 203 -11.30 4.55 -0.74
N SER A 204 -11.20 3.99 0.46
CA SER A 204 -10.35 4.54 1.53
C SER A 204 -9.84 3.45 2.46
N GLY A 205 -8.75 3.68 3.16
CA GLY A 205 -8.16 2.65 4.01
C GLY A 205 -6.95 3.08 4.82
N THR A 206 -6.26 2.09 5.37
CA THR A 206 -5.04 2.27 6.16
C THR A 206 -3.93 1.38 5.65
N ILE A 207 -2.70 1.89 5.71
CA ILE A 207 -1.47 1.24 5.23
C ILE A 207 -0.69 0.68 6.42
N ALA A 208 -0.26 -0.57 6.28
CA ALA A 208 0.66 -1.25 7.18
C ALA A 208 1.69 -2.03 6.36
N GLY A 209 2.92 -1.50 6.27
CA GLY A 209 4.01 -2.13 5.51
C GLY A 209 3.73 -2.17 4.01
N ASN A 210 3.76 -3.37 3.42
CA ASN A 210 3.46 -3.62 2.01
C ASN A 210 1.97 -3.82 1.72
N ARG A 211 1.08 -3.62 2.70
CA ARG A 211 -0.36 -3.85 2.56
C ARG A 211 -1.20 -2.65 2.94
N ALA A 212 -2.35 -2.52 2.28
CA ALA A 212 -3.39 -1.58 2.64
C ALA A 212 -4.73 -2.30 2.81
N SER A 213 -5.38 -2.10 3.95
CA SER A 213 -6.75 -2.55 4.19
C SER A 213 -7.69 -1.44 3.76
N VAL A 214 -8.52 -1.70 2.75
CA VAL A 214 -9.38 -0.70 2.13
C VAL A 214 -10.85 -1.08 2.24
N GLU A 215 -11.68 -0.08 2.51
CA GLU A 215 -13.11 -0.11 2.33
C GLU A 215 -13.47 0.57 1.01
N PHE A 216 -14.40 -0.01 0.25
CA PHE A 216 -14.83 0.53 -1.02
C PHE A 216 -16.34 0.36 -1.24
N ASN A 217 -16.90 1.26 -2.05
CA ASN A 217 -18.30 1.23 -2.47
C ASN A 217 -18.40 0.99 -3.98
N SER A 218 -19.35 0.15 -4.38
CA SER A 218 -19.68 -0.11 -5.78
C SER A 218 -20.61 0.97 -6.32
N SER A 219 -20.43 1.33 -7.59
CA SER A 219 -21.37 2.23 -8.29
C SER A 219 -22.75 1.60 -8.52
N PHE A 220 -22.91 0.31 -8.23
CA PHE A 220 -24.19 -0.41 -8.26
C PHE A 220 -24.93 -0.41 -6.89
N GLY A 221 -24.56 0.51 -6.00
CA GLY A 221 -25.21 0.72 -4.70
C GLY A 221 -24.75 -0.22 -3.59
N GLY A 222 -23.83 -1.15 -3.88
CA GLY A 222 -23.18 -1.96 -2.84
C GLY A 222 -22.24 -1.11 -2.00
N VAL A 223 -22.41 -1.12 -0.67
CA VAL A 223 -21.62 -0.31 0.27
C VAL A 223 -20.84 -1.16 1.26
N GLY A 224 -19.70 -0.64 1.73
CA GLY A 224 -18.91 -1.25 2.80
C GLY A 224 -18.18 -2.53 2.39
N GLY A 225 -17.83 -2.68 1.11
CA GLY A 225 -16.96 -3.76 0.66
C GLY A 225 -15.56 -3.58 1.25
N ARG A 226 -14.87 -4.68 1.56
CA ARG A 226 -13.51 -4.65 2.11
C ARG A 226 -12.58 -5.46 1.25
N ALA A 227 -11.42 -4.88 0.94
CA ALA A 227 -10.35 -5.54 0.19
C ALA A 227 -8.99 -5.29 0.84
N VAL A 228 -8.03 -6.12 0.50
CA VAL A 228 -6.62 -5.94 0.83
C VAL A 228 -5.87 -5.68 -0.47
N LEU A 229 -5.07 -4.61 -0.46
CA LEU A 229 -4.06 -4.34 -1.46
C LEU A 229 -2.72 -4.81 -0.90
N GLU A 230 -1.96 -5.60 -1.66
CA GLU A 230 -0.65 -6.10 -1.23
C GLU A 230 0.39 -5.89 -2.33
N ILE A 231 1.42 -5.11 -2.06
CA ILE A 231 2.53 -4.91 -3.00
C ILE A 231 3.52 -6.07 -2.88
N LYS A 232 3.68 -6.81 -3.98
CA LYS A 232 4.64 -7.91 -4.18
C LYS A 232 5.64 -7.51 -5.26
N GLY A 233 6.76 -6.92 -4.85
CA GLY A 233 7.77 -6.41 -5.77
C GLY A 233 7.25 -5.27 -6.64
N ARG A 234 7.00 -5.52 -7.93
CA ARG A 234 6.48 -4.52 -8.90
C ARG A 234 4.98 -4.62 -9.14
N GLU A 235 4.32 -5.59 -8.53
CA GLU A 235 2.90 -5.87 -8.71
C GLU A 235 2.15 -5.58 -7.41
N MET A 236 0.86 -5.27 -7.54
CA MET A 236 -0.07 -5.17 -6.42
C MET A 236 -1.16 -6.21 -6.60
N GLU A 237 -1.42 -7.01 -5.56
CA GLU A 237 -2.54 -7.93 -5.52
C GLU A 237 -3.73 -7.23 -4.82
N TRP A 238 -4.85 -7.17 -5.52
CA TRP A 238 -6.16 -6.91 -4.93
C TRP A 238 -6.76 -8.23 -4.47
N ARG A 239 -7.29 -8.30 -3.25
CA ARG A 239 -8.07 -9.42 -2.75
C ARG A 239 -9.32 -8.94 -2.02
N LEU A 240 -10.49 -9.36 -2.49
CA LEU A 240 -11.75 -9.12 -1.80
C LEU A 240 -11.78 -9.93 -0.49
N VAL A 241 -12.11 -9.27 0.62
CA VAL A 241 -12.26 -9.87 1.95
C VAL A 241 -13.73 -9.97 2.31
N THR A 242 -14.45 -8.85 2.21
CA THR A 242 -15.88 -8.77 2.51
C THR A 242 -16.60 -8.14 1.32
N PRO A 243 -17.63 -8.79 0.75
CA PRO A 243 -18.38 -8.20 -0.33
C PRO A 243 -19.21 -6.98 0.15
N PRO A 244 -19.39 -5.95 -0.69
CA PRO A 244 -20.33 -4.87 -0.42
C PRO A 244 -21.75 -5.37 -0.10
N GLN A 245 -22.45 -4.65 0.76
CA GLN A 245 -23.80 -4.95 1.24
C GLN A 245 -24.82 -3.93 0.70
N LYS A 246 -26.12 -4.21 0.83
CA LYS A 246 -27.23 -3.29 0.49
C LYS A 246 -27.30 -2.81 -0.98
N GLY A 247 -26.64 -3.52 -1.88
CA GLY A 247 -26.71 -3.28 -3.32
C GLY A 247 -25.89 -4.32 -4.09
N ASN A 248 -25.86 -4.18 -5.41
CA ASN A 248 -25.04 -5.08 -6.23
C ASN A 248 -23.58 -4.61 -6.25
N TYR A 249 -22.68 -5.52 -6.59
CA TYR A 249 -21.26 -5.23 -6.79
C TYR A 249 -20.68 -6.19 -7.82
N TYR A 250 -19.60 -5.79 -8.47
CA TYR A 250 -18.91 -6.64 -9.44
C TYR A 250 -17.41 -6.78 -9.18
N ALA A 251 -16.92 -6.24 -8.05
CA ALA A 251 -15.52 -6.31 -7.67
C ALA A 251 -14.96 -7.75 -7.76
N PRO A 252 -13.74 -7.92 -8.31
CA PRO A 252 -13.15 -9.24 -8.48
C PRO A 252 -12.71 -9.81 -7.13
N LEU A 253 -12.78 -11.14 -6.99
CA LEU A 253 -12.26 -11.84 -5.81
C LEU A 253 -10.75 -11.62 -5.64
N ARG A 254 -10.01 -11.69 -6.75
CA ARG A 254 -8.58 -11.45 -6.81
C ARG A 254 -8.21 -10.77 -8.11
N TYR A 255 -7.19 -9.94 -8.07
CA TYR A 255 -6.68 -9.29 -9.26
C TYR A 255 -5.22 -8.88 -9.10
N THR A 256 -4.41 -9.05 -10.15
CA THR A 256 -3.02 -8.59 -10.16
C THR A 256 -2.94 -7.29 -10.96
N LEU A 257 -2.38 -6.28 -10.32
CA LEU A 257 -2.20 -4.94 -10.85
C LEU A 257 -0.71 -4.66 -11.00
N ARG A 258 -0.38 -3.81 -11.96
CA ARG A 258 0.96 -3.23 -12.09
C ARG A 258 0.81 -1.73 -11.96
N LYS A 259 1.84 -1.09 -11.40
CA LYS A 259 1.90 0.37 -11.39
C LYS A 259 1.82 0.78 -12.86
N ALA A 260 0.78 1.51 -13.23
CA ALA A 260 0.68 2.04 -14.57
C ALA A 260 1.95 2.87 -14.75
N ALA A 261 2.77 2.56 -15.76
CA ALA A 261 3.95 3.35 -16.08
C ALA A 261 3.46 4.78 -16.13
N SER A 262 3.90 5.64 -15.20
CA SER A 262 3.21 6.87 -14.83
C SER A 262 2.69 7.57 -16.08
N VAL A 263 1.43 7.34 -16.42
CA VAL A 263 0.82 8.07 -17.52
C VAL A 263 0.33 9.31 -16.83
N GLN A 264 1.29 10.16 -16.45
CA GLN A 264 1.08 11.51 -15.94
C GLN A 264 0.20 12.37 -16.86
N ASN A 265 -0.26 11.82 -17.98
CA ASN A 265 -0.93 12.53 -19.05
C ASN A 265 -2.12 11.75 -19.65
N ALA A 266 -2.59 10.61 -19.12
CA ALA A 266 -3.72 9.91 -19.74
C ALA A 266 -5.01 10.74 -19.61
N GLU A 267 -5.46 11.35 -20.70
CA GLU A 267 -6.63 12.23 -20.68
C GLU A 267 -7.88 11.44 -21.10
N THR A 268 -8.95 11.58 -20.31
CA THR A 268 -10.27 11.01 -20.61
C THR A 268 -11.22 12.12 -21.02
N ARG A 269 -12.04 11.88 -22.05
CA ARG A 269 -13.19 12.74 -22.37
C ARG A 269 -14.45 11.92 -22.51
N LYS A 270 -15.54 12.46 -21.99
CA LYS A 270 -16.87 11.86 -22.04
C LYS A 270 -17.70 12.50 -23.14
N LEU A 271 -18.25 11.67 -24.01
CA LEU A 271 -19.14 11.99 -25.11
C LEU A 271 -20.54 11.48 -24.77
N ASP A 272 -21.52 12.37 -24.80
CA ASP A 272 -22.94 12.01 -24.73
C ASP A 272 -23.61 12.15 -26.10
N THR A 273 -24.39 11.15 -26.48
CA THR A 273 -25.21 11.11 -27.71
C THR A 273 -26.64 10.72 -27.35
N ASP A 274 -27.56 10.81 -28.31
CA ASP A 274 -28.96 10.40 -28.11
C ASP A 274 -29.09 8.97 -27.58
N LYS A 275 -28.29 8.00 -28.09
CA LYS A 275 -28.41 6.59 -27.71
C LYS A 275 -27.26 6.06 -26.85
N PHE A 276 -26.17 6.79 -26.72
CA PHE A 276 -24.97 6.29 -26.05
C PHE A 276 -24.31 7.32 -25.13
N ALA A 277 -23.84 6.86 -23.98
CA ALA A 277 -22.83 7.54 -23.17
C ALA A 277 -21.47 6.86 -23.42
N ILE A 278 -20.43 7.63 -23.75
CA ILE A 278 -19.15 7.12 -24.25
C ILE A 278 -18.01 7.79 -23.49
N SER A 279 -17.08 7.00 -22.95
CA SER A 279 -15.81 7.50 -22.41
C SER A 279 -14.68 7.13 -23.35
N LEU A 280 -13.89 8.12 -23.76
CA LEU A 280 -12.70 7.95 -24.59
C LEU A 280 -11.46 8.25 -23.75
N ILE A 281 -10.47 7.36 -23.78
CA ILE A 281 -9.24 7.48 -22.99
C ILE A 281 -8.05 7.47 -23.94
N ASN A 282 -7.23 8.51 -23.88
CA ASN A 282 -5.94 8.58 -24.55
C ASN A 282 -4.84 8.12 -23.59
N LYS A 283 -4.27 6.93 -23.78
CA LYS A 283 -3.21 6.40 -22.92
C LYS A 283 -1.81 6.93 -23.23
N CYS A 284 -1.66 7.74 -24.27
CA CYS A 284 -0.36 8.24 -24.71
C CYS A 284 -0.11 9.69 -24.29
N GLY A 285 -1.10 10.36 -23.70
CA GLY A 285 -0.97 11.74 -23.26
C GLY A 285 -2.27 12.53 -23.40
N HIS A 286 -2.12 13.85 -23.56
CA HIS A 286 -3.25 14.76 -23.80
C HIS A 286 -4.18 14.21 -24.86
N PHE A 287 -5.48 14.49 -24.73
CA PHE A 287 -6.52 13.82 -25.50
C PHE A 287 -6.34 13.93 -27.02
N GLU A 288 -5.82 15.07 -27.48
CA GLU A 288 -5.57 15.38 -28.89
C GLU A 288 -4.14 15.04 -29.35
N SER A 289 -3.36 14.33 -28.53
CA SER A 289 -2.05 13.79 -28.91
C SER A 289 -2.20 12.49 -29.69
N LYS A 290 -1.31 12.25 -30.66
CA LYS A 290 -1.27 10.99 -31.41
C LYS A 290 -1.13 9.81 -30.44
N CYS A 291 -2.00 8.81 -30.59
CA CYS A 291 -1.99 7.62 -29.74
C CYS A 291 -2.50 6.38 -30.49
N ASP A 292 -1.78 5.26 -30.36
CA ASP A 292 -2.17 3.95 -30.87
C ASP A 292 -2.79 3.06 -29.78
N GLU A 293 -2.99 3.60 -28.57
CA GLU A 293 -3.54 2.94 -27.39
C GLU A 293 -4.81 3.64 -26.87
N MET A 294 -5.71 4.04 -27.77
CA MET A 294 -7.00 4.61 -27.38
C MET A 294 -7.93 3.54 -26.80
N VAL A 295 -8.74 3.91 -25.82
CA VAL A 295 -9.82 3.07 -25.28
C VAL A 295 -11.17 3.78 -25.47
N TYR A 296 -12.15 3.03 -25.96
CA TYR A 296 -13.55 3.41 -26.06
C TYR A 296 -14.36 2.57 -25.10
N LEU A 297 -15.12 3.21 -24.22
CA LEU A 297 -16.11 2.56 -23.35
C LEU A 297 -17.47 3.15 -23.69
N GLY A 298 -18.35 2.37 -24.31
CA GLY A 298 -19.70 2.83 -24.68
C GLY A 298 -20.76 2.14 -23.84
N VAL A 299 -21.78 2.89 -23.45
CA VAL A 299 -23.02 2.41 -22.79
C VAL A 299 -24.20 2.82 -23.65
N ARG A 300 -25.03 1.87 -24.06
CA ARG A 300 -26.28 2.12 -24.78
C ARG A 300 -27.39 2.44 -23.78
N LYS A 301 -28.00 3.61 -23.92
CA LYS A 301 -29.01 4.13 -22.97
C LYS A 301 -30.30 3.32 -22.93
N SER A 302 -30.66 2.63 -24.02
CA SER A 302 -31.94 1.91 -24.11
C SER A 302 -32.03 0.68 -23.22
N ASP A 303 -30.89 0.00 -23.00
CA ASP A 303 -30.85 -1.29 -22.31
C ASP A 303 -29.63 -1.43 -21.38
N ASN A 304 -28.85 -0.36 -21.22
CA ASN A 304 -27.59 -0.34 -20.48
C ASN A 304 -26.56 -1.37 -20.96
N SER A 305 -26.69 -1.89 -22.20
CA SER A 305 -25.65 -2.72 -22.81
C SER A 305 -24.40 -1.89 -23.02
N THR A 306 -23.23 -2.48 -22.86
CA THR A 306 -21.99 -1.71 -22.98
C THR A 306 -20.97 -2.44 -23.86
N ILE A 307 -19.89 -1.73 -24.19
CA ILE A 307 -18.82 -2.27 -25.01
C ILE A 307 -17.49 -1.57 -24.66
N SER A 308 -16.41 -2.35 -24.62
CA SER A 308 -15.04 -1.84 -24.51
C SER A 308 -14.24 -2.17 -25.77
N LEU A 309 -13.60 -1.17 -26.36
CA LEU A 309 -12.83 -1.30 -27.59
C LEU A 309 -11.46 -0.64 -27.47
N ARG A 310 -10.47 -1.21 -28.17
CA ARG A 310 -9.15 -0.61 -28.38
C ARG A 310 -9.08 0.00 -29.76
N GLY A 311 -8.34 1.10 -29.85
CA GLY A 311 -8.27 1.90 -31.06
C GLY A 311 -7.08 2.82 -31.10
N LYS A 312 -7.14 3.76 -32.03
CA LYS A 312 -6.09 4.76 -32.25
C LYS A 312 -6.67 6.09 -32.66
N THR A 313 -5.91 7.16 -32.48
CA THR A 313 -6.27 8.50 -32.94
C THR A 313 -6.36 8.55 -34.47
N LEU A 314 -7.34 9.29 -34.96
CA LEU A 314 -7.56 9.62 -36.36
C LEU A 314 -6.98 11.00 -36.64
N HIS A 315 -6.22 11.11 -37.72
CA HIS A 315 -5.63 12.37 -38.17
C HIS A 315 -6.14 12.75 -39.56
N ASP A 316 -6.16 14.05 -39.85
CA ASP A 316 -6.39 14.57 -41.19
C ASP A 316 -5.09 14.54 -42.04
N SER A 317 -5.17 15.01 -43.28
CA SER A 317 -4.04 15.09 -44.19
C SER A 317 -2.92 16.03 -43.74
N ALA A 318 -3.21 16.96 -42.82
CA ALA A 318 -2.23 17.87 -42.22
C ALA A 318 -1.60 17.29 -40.95
N GLY A 319 -2.01 16.09 -40.53
CA GLY A 319 -1.51 15.42 -39.32
C GLY A 319 -2.19 15.87 -38.03
N LYS A 320 -3.23 16.72 -38.11
CA LYS A 320 -4.00 17.15 -36.93
C LYS A 320 -4.90 16.01 -36.46
N ILE A 321 -4.94 15.77 -35.15
CA ILE A 321 -5.86 14.78 -34.57
C ILE A 321 -7.29 15.32 -34.64
N ILE A 322 -8.16 14.60 -35.35
CA ILE A 322 -9.56 14.99 -35.60
C ILE A 322 -10.57 14.00 -35.00
N GLY A 323 -10.09 12.90 -34.43
CA GLY A 323 -10.95 11.85 -33.92
C GLY A 323 -10.19 10.64 -33.40
N SER A 324 -10.91 9.54 -33.28
CA SER A 324 -10.37 8.22 -32.96
C SER A 324 -11.18 7.11 -33.64
N THR A 325 -10.53 5.97 -33.88
CA THR A 325 -11.11 4.80 -34.56
C THR A 325 -10.87 3.53 -33.77
N TYR A 326 -11.88 2.66 -33.72
CA TYR A 326 -11.90 1.42 -32.95
C TYR A 326 -12.52 0.32 -33.81
N LYS A 327 -12.20 -0.94 -33.52
CA LYS A 327 -12.72 -2.09 -34.26
C LYS A 327 -13.23 -3.21 -33.34
N ASN A 328 -14.31 -3.84 -33.75
CA ASN A 328 -14.81 -5.10 -33.18
C ASN A 328 -15.18 -6.04 -34.33
N GLY A 329 -14.27 -6.96 -34.67
CA GLY A 329 -14.40 -7.77 -35.88
C GLY A 329 -14.49 -6.90 -37.14
N GLU A 330 -15.59 -7.06 -37.89
CA GLU A 330 -15.86 -6.30 -39.12
C GLU A 330 -16.48 -4.92 -38.88
N ILE A 331 -16.82 -4.59 -37.62
CA ILE A 331 -17.47 -3.32 -37.27
C ILE A 331 -16.40 -2.29 -36.91
N ALA A 332 -16.47 -1.13 -37.55
CA ALA A 332 -15.65 0.03 -37.26
C ALA A 332 -16.46 1.08 -36.50
N TYR A 333 -15.85 1.66 -35.47
CA TYR A 333 -16.40 2.75 -34.68
C TYR A 333 -15.48 3.94 -34.84
N THR A 334 -16.03 5.07 -35.27
CA THR A 334 -15.28 6.31 -35.49
C THR A 334 -15.94 7.41 -34.69
N VAL A 335 -15.14 8.10 -33.87
CA VAL A 335 -15.57 9.31 -33.19
C VAL A 335 -14.80 10.49 -33.77
N THR A 336 -15.51 11.49 -34.31
CA THR A 336 -14.92 12.77 -34.71
C THR A 336 -15.04 13.77 -33.57
N TYR A 337 -14.05 14.65 -33.41
CA TYR A 337 -13.98 15.59 -32.28
C TYR A 337 -14.59 16.95 -32.58
N ALA A 338 -14.63 17.36 -33.85
CA ALA A 338 -15.24 18.62 -34.29
C ALA A 338 -15.72 18.49 -35.75
N PRO A 339 -17.05 18.40 -36.00
CA PRO A 339 -18.12 18.26 -35.01
C PRO A 339 -18.02 16.92 -34.26
N VAL A 340 -18.56 16.90 -33.05
CA VAL A 340 -18.59 15.71 -32.20
C VAL A 340 -19.62 14.72 -32.75
N LYS A 341 -19.15 13.58 -33.25
CA LYS A 341 -20.03 12.60 -33.91
C LYS A 341 -19.53 11.18 -33.70
N LEU A 342 -20.44 10.25 -33.41
CA LEU A 342 -20.22 8.81 -33.46
C LEU A 342 -20.72 8.25 -34.79
N VAL A 343 -19.87 7.49 -35.47
CA VAL A 343 -20.20 6.72 -36.66
C VAL A 343 -19.83 5.26 -36.42
N VAL A 344 -20.76 4.34 -36.65
CA VAL A 344 -20.52 2.90 -36.59
C VAL A 344 -20.86 2.31 -37.95
N SER A 345 -19.94 1.56 -38.54
CA SER A 345 -20.13 0.97 -39.87
C SER A 345 -19.64 -0.48 -39.94
N LYS A 346 -20.22 -1.23 -40.86
CA LYS A 346 -19.76 -2.55 -41.28
C LYS A 346 -19.37 -2.47 -42.75
N GLY A 347 -18.07 -2.34 -43.04
CA GLY A 347 -17.61 -2.05 -44.40
C GLY A 347 -18.18 -0.71 -44.89
N SER A 348 -18.87 -0.72 -46.04
CA SER A 348 -19.55 0.45 -46.61
C SER A 348 -20.94 0.71 -46.01
N HIS A 349 -21.47 -0.20 -45.19
CA HIS A 349 -22.81 -0.07 -44.63
C HIS A 349 -22.79 0.70 -43.30
N LEU A 350 -23.53 1.80 -43.24
CA LEU A 350 -23.69 2.64 -42.04
C LEU A 350 -24.70 2.01 -41.09
N LEU A 351 -24.29 1.75 -39.84
CA LEU A 351 -25.14 1.17 -38.80
C LEU A 351 -25.65 2.23 -37.82
N VAL A 352 -24.80 3.18 -37.46
CA VAL A 352 -25.12 4.27 -36.53
C VAL A 352 -24.44 5.54 -37.01
N GLU A 353 -25.17 6.65 -37.00
CA GLU A 353 -24.62 7.98 -37.08
C GLU A 353 -25.35 8.87 -36.07
N GLN A 354 -24.62 9.43 -35.11
CA GLN A 354 -25.18 10.28 -34.07
C GLN A 354 -24.25 11.45 -33.77
N SER A 355 -24.81 12.65 -33.83
CA SER A 355 -24.19 13.83 -33.22
C SER A 355 -24.14 13.64 -31.71
N GLY A 356 -23.13 14.23 -31.08
CA GLY A 356 -23.01 14.25 -29.63
C GLY A 356 -22.44 15.55 -29.11
N GLN A 357 -22.19 15.55 -27.82
CA GLN A 357 -21.63 16.66 -27.07
C GLN A 357 -20.61 16.14 -26.08
N TRP A 358 -19.52 16.89 -25.88
CA TRP A 358 -18.60 16.61 -24.78
C TRP A 358 -19.28 16.98 -23.46
N LEU A 359 -19.20 16.09 -22.49
CA LEU A 359 -19.54 16.38 -21.11
C LEU A 359 -18.35 17.09 -20.46
N LYS A 360 -18.65 18.05 -19.58
CA LYS A 360 -17.65 18.84 -18.85
C LYS A 360 -17.07 18.06 -17.69
#